data_AF-A0A7C7FVL9-F1
#
_entry.id   AF-A0A7C7FVL9-F1
#
_cell.length_a   1.000
_cell.length_b   1.000
_cell.length_c   1.000
_cell.angle_alpha   90.00
_cell.angle_beta   90.00
_cell.angle_gamma   90.00
#
_symmetry.space_group_name_H-M   'P 1'
#
loop_
_entity.id
_entity.type
_entity.pdbx_description
1 polymer ?
#
loop_
_entity_poly.entity_id
_entity_poly.type
_entity_poly.pdbx_seq_one_letter_code
_entity_poly.pdbx_strand_id
1 'polypeptide(L)'
;EYVWLPRDDILTVEEIGDLVDVFSELGVDRVRLTGGEPLLRREVVDVVKRLAANPDVGDLSMTTNGVLLAKQAESLRSAGLDRVSVSLDTLRPQRFEQLTRRNRLPEVLEGIDAAAEGGLKPLKINTVVMRGYNDDELTDLIDFARDRGAEVRFIEYMDVGGATQWSNEAVVSRHEMLSTLSEQYGPITPVKELNSAPADRFTLLDGTIFGIISSTTQPFCRSCDRSRLTADGIWYLCLYAHSGTDLRKSLREGASIGDLQDQIKSVWQERVDRGAEMRLSEGQREPLIPVQRLREEPHLEMHTRGG
;
A
#
# COMPACT_ATOMS: atom_id res chain seq x y z
N GLU A 1 -3.93 -15.88 -16.78
CA GLU A 1 -4.83 -16.08 -15.63
C GLU A 1 -3.97 -16.19 -14.39
N TYR A 2 -4.44 -15.68 -13.25
CA TYR A 2 -3.70 -15.79 -11.99
C TYR A 2 -3.92 -17.19 -11.40
N VAL A 3 -2.85 -17.86 -10.98
CA VAL A 3 -2.95 -19.15 -10.30
C VAL A 3 -3.17 -18.87 -8.82
N TRP A 4 -4.37 -19.16 -8.32
CA TRP A 4 -4.65 -19.08 -6.89
C TRP A 4 -3.86 -20.16 -6.16
N LEU A 5 -3.16 -19.77 -5.08
CA LEU A 5 -2.48 -20.74 -4.24
C LEU A 5 -3.49 -21.64 -3.52
N PRO A 6 -3.15 -22.93 -3.28
CA PRO A 6 -3.89 -23.79 -2.38
C PRO A 6 -4.11 -23.10 -1.02
N ARG A 7 -5.25 -23.36 -0.39
CA ARG A 7 -5.57 -22.76 0.91
C ARG A 7 -4.53 -23.10 1.98
N ASP A 8 -3.99 -24.32 1.95
CA ASP A 8 -2.96 -24.78 2.87
C ASP A 8 -1.66 -23.99 2.71
N ASP A 9 -1.48 -23.30 1.57
CA ASP A 9 -0.31 -22.49 1.35
C ASP A 9 -0.37 -21.08 1.95
N ILE A 10 -1.57 -20.63 2.33
CA ILE A 10 -1.78 -19.31 2.92
C ILE A 10 -1.66 -19.39 4.44
N LEU A 11 -1.03 -18.39 5.05
CA LEU A 11 -0.96 -18.24 6.50
C LEU A 11 -2.37 -18.15 7.10
N THR A 12 -2.61 -18.95 8.13
CA THR A 12 -3.82 -18.91 8.96
C THR A 12 -3.88 -17.63 9.80
N VAL A 13 -5.03 -17.37 10.44
CA VAL A 13 -5.18 -16.21 11.34
C VAL A 13 -4.16 -16.26 12.49
N GLU A 14 -3.97 -17.44 13.08
CA GLU A 14 -3.01 -17.64 14.17
C GLU A 14 -1.57 -17.46 13.69
N GLU A 15 -1.19 -18.06 12.56
CA GLU A 15 0.18 -17.90 12.03
C GLU A 15 0.51 -16.43 11.68
N ILE A 16 -0.47 -15.66 11.19
CA ILE A 16 -0.28 -14.21 10.99
C ILE A 16 -0.07 -13.51 12.32
N GLY A 17 -0.89 -13.84 13.33
CA GLY A 17 -0.76 -13.28 14.67
C GLY A 17 0.60 -13.59 15.29
N ASP A 18 1.03 -14.84 15.25
CA ASP A 18 2.29 -15.29 15.85
C ASP A 18 3.50 -14.60 15.20
N LEU A 19 3.50 -14.44 13.87
CA LEU A 19 4.56 -13.71 13.17
C LEU A 19 4.54 -12.21 13.51
N VAL A 20 3.35 -11.59 13.61
CA VAL A 20 3.26 -10.18 14.01
C VAL A 20 3.73 -9.99 15.45
N ASP A 21 3.42 -10.90 16.37
CA ASP A 21 3.90 -10.85 17.74
C ASP A 21 5.44 -10.87 17.75
N VAL A 22 6.07 -11.79 17.01
CA VAL A 22 7.53 -11.84 16.84
C VAL A 22 8.08 -10.51 16.29
N PHE A 23 7.47 -9.93 15.25
CA PHE A 23 7.91 -8.64 14.69
C PHE A 23 7.74 -7.48 15.68
N SER A 24 6.66 -7.48 16.46
CA SER A 24 6.37 -6.41 17.42
C SER A 24 7.36 -6.39 18.58
N GLU A 25 7.78 -7.57 19.06
CA GLU A 25 8.86 -7.72 20.04
C GLU A 25 10.22 -7.21 19.52
N LEU A 26 10.37 -7.08 18.19
CA LEU A 26 11.54 -6.51 17.53
C LEU A 26 11.39 -5.01 17.18
N GLY A 27 10.32 -4.37 17.63
CA GLY A 27 10.09 -2.93 17.50
C GLY A 27 9.15 -2.52 16.36
N VAL A 28 8.46 -3.46 15.71
CA VAL A 28 7.40 -3.12 14.74
C VAL A 28 6.15 -2.64 15.49
N ASP A 29 5.78 -1.39 15.27
CA ASP A 29 4.62 -0.74 15.91
C ASP A 29 3.44 -0.47 14.96
N ARG A 30 3.68 -0.62 13.64
CA ARG A 30 2.75 -0.27 12.56
C ARG A 30 2.52 -1.46 11.66
N VAL A 31 1.29 -1.96 11.62
CA VAL A 31 0.88 -3.06 10.75
C VAL A 31 -0.11 -2.54 9.70
N ARG A 32 0.18 -2.84 8.43
CA ARG A 32 -0.71 -2.51 7.32
C ARG A 32 -1.16 -3.78 6.61
N LEU A 33 -2.45 -4.06 6.71
CA LEU A 33 -3.10 -5.11 5.93
C LEU A 33 -3.23 -4.67 4.47
N THR A 34 -2.68 -5.49 3.59
CA THR A 34 -2.77 -5.35 2.14
C THR A 34 -3.27 -6.68 1.57
N GLY A 35 -2.56 -7.27 0.62
CA GLY A 35 -3.03 -8.39 -0.17
C GLY A 35 -3.63 -7.87 -1.47
N GLY A 36 -3.75 -8.71 -2.51
CA GLY A 36 -4.31 -8.28 -3.80
C GLY A 36 -5.60 -7.46 -3.61
N GLU A 37 -6.58 -8.01 -2.89
CA GLU A 37 -7.62 -7.23 -2.23
C GLU A 37 -7.92 -7.85 -0.84
N PRO A 38 -7.57 -7.20 0.29
CA PRO A 38 -7.75 -7.77 1.63
C PRO A 38 -9.19 -8.18 1.93
N LEU A 39 -10.17 -7.41 1.45
CA LEU A 39 -11.57 -7.64 1.77
C LEU A 39 -12.14 -8.90 1.09
N LEU A 40 -11.38 -9.55 0.20
CA LEU A 40 -11.72 -10.87 -0.33
C LEU A 40 -11.35 -12.00 0.64
N ARG A 41 -10.49 -11.77 1.63
CA ARG A 41 -10.17 -12.78 2.64
C ARG A 41 -11.36 -12.92 3.58
N ARG A 42 -11.99 -14.10 3.55
CA ARG A 42 -13.17 -14.42 4.37
C ARG A 42 -12.96 -14.16 5.86
N GLU A 43 -11.75 -14.41 6.36
CA GLU A 43 -11.36 -14.26 7.78
C GLU A 43 -10.71 -12.90 8.07
N VAL A 44 -10.88 -11.87 7.22
CA VAL A 44 -10.19 -10.57 7.41
C VAL A 44 -10.55 -9.89 8.73
N VAL A 45 -11.80 -10.00 9.19
CA VAL A 45 -12.24 -9.45 10.47
C VAL A 45 -11.56 -10.18 11.65
N ASP A 46 -11.40 -11.50 11.54
CA ASP A 46 -10.69 -12.30 12.55
C ASP A 46 -9.19 -11.95 12.59
N VAL A 47 -8.57 -11.71 11.43
CA VAL A 47 -7.19 -11.21 11.35
C VAL A 47 -7.08 -9.86 12.05
N VAL A 48 -7.94 -8.89 11.72
CA VAL A 48 -7.94 -7.57 12.39
C VAL A 48 -8.06 -7.72 13.90
N LYS A 49 -8.99 -8.55 14.37
CA LYS A 49 -9.20 -8.79 15.79
C LYS A 49 -7.99 -9.42 16.48
N ARG A 50 -7.33 -10.40 15.84
CA ARG A 50 -6.12 -11.05 16.37
C ARG A 50 -4.96 -10.06 16.48
N LEU A 51 -4.81 -9.18 15.50
CA LEU A 51 -3.74 -8.18 15.48
C LEU A 51 -4.00 -7.03 16.45
N ALA A 52 -5.24 -6.54 16.53
CA ALA A 52 -5.63 -5.48 17.46
C ALA A 52 -5.54 -5.91 18.94
N ALA A 53 -5.49 -7.21 19.22
CA ALA A 53 -5.27 -7.73 20.57
C ALA A 53 -3.81 -7.61 21.03
N ASN A 54 -2.86 -7.40 20.12
CA ASN A 54 -1.46 -7.18 20.45
C ASN A 54 -1.24 -5.70 20.86
N PRO A 55 -0.86 -5.41 22.12
CA PRO A 55 -0.71 -4.04 22.62
C PRO A 55 0.48 -3.28 22.03
N ASP A 56 1.45 -3.97 21.43
CA ASP A 56 2.63 -3.38 20.80
C ASP A 56 2.31 -2.88 19.37
N VAL A 57 1.18 -3.30 18.78
CA VAL A 57 0.68 -2.77 17.51
C VAL A 57 -0.08 -1.46 17.79
N GLY A 58 0.64 -0.35 17.78
CA GLY A 58 0.09 0.99 18.00
C GLY A 58 -0.70 1.58 16.82
N ASP A 59 -0.63 0.96 15.65
CA ASP A 59 -1.28 1.40 14.42
C ASP A 59 -1.60 0.23 13.50
N LEU A 60 -2.89 -0.10 13.39
CA LEU A 60 -3.41 -1.12 12.50
C LEU A 60 -4.23 -0.47 11.38
N SER A 61 -3.71 -0.57 10.15
CA SER A 61 -4.32 0.05 8.97
C SER A 61 -4.54 -0.95 7.84
N MET A 62 -5.40 -0.59 6.88
CA MET A 62 -5.64 -1.41 5.68
C MET A 62 -5.56 -0.57 4.41
N THR A 63 -5.05 -1.14 3.32
CA THR A 63 -5.20 -0.60 1.97
C THR A 63 -6.15 -1.49 1.17
N THR A 64 -7.20 -0.92 0.56
CA THR A 64 -8.24 -1.65 -0.20
C THR A 64 -8.62 -0.89 -1.46
N ASN A 65 -9.14 -1.57 -2.48
CA ASN A 65 -9.80 -0.94 -3.63
C ASN A 65 -11.19 -0.36 -3.30
N GLY A 66 -11.73 -0.62 -2.10
CA GLY A 66 -12.97 -0.02 -1.61
C GLY A 66 -14.26 -0.73 -2.04
N VAL A 67 -14.24 -1.62 -3.03
CA VAL A 67 -15.44 -2.24 -3.62
C VAL A 67 -16.30 -3.02 -2.61
N LEU A 68 -15.67 -3.62 -1.59
CA LEU A 68 -16.35 -4.37 -0.53
C LEU A 68 -16.41 -3.61 0.80
N LEU A 69 -15.87 -2.38 0.85
CA LEU A 69 -15.65 -1.66 2.09
C LEU A 69 -16.96 -1.26 2.75
N ALA A 70 -17.97 -0.83 1.98
CA ALA A 70 -19.28 -0.47 2.51
C ALA A 70 -19.92 -1.59 3.35
N LYS A 71 -19.69 -2.85 2.96
CA LYS A 71 -20.26 -4.03 3.65
C LYS A 71 -19.48 -4.45 4.89
N GLN A 72 -18.23 -4.01 5.03
CA GLN A 72 -17.32 -4.51 6.06
C GLN A 72 -16.80 -3.41 7.00
N ALA A 73 -16.94 -2.13 6.68
CA ALA A 73 -16.37 -1.00 7.42
C ALA A 73 -16.70 -1.04 8.92
N GLU A 74 -17.97 -1.25 9.28
CA GLU A 74 -18.40 -1.34 10.68
C GLU A 74 -17.76 -2.53 11.41
N SER A 75 -17.74 -3.71 10.77
CA SER A 75 -17.15 -4.91 11.35
C SER A 75 -15.64 -4.78 11.55
N LEU A 76 -14.94 -4.15 10.60
CA LEU A 76 -13.50 -3.89 10.67
C LEU A 76 -13.19 -2.89 11.79
N ARG A 77 -13.95 -1.80 11.88
CA ARG A 77 -13.81 -0.83 12.96
C ARG A 77 -14.04 -1.48 14.32
N SER A 78 -15.10 -2.27 14.45
CA SER A 78 -15.46 -2.97 15.70
C SER A 78 -14.42 -4.02 16.10
N ALA A 79 -13.71 -4.60 15.13
CA ALA A 79 -12.61 -5.52 15.37
C ALA A 79 -11.31 -4.84 15.79
N GLY A 80 -11.23 -3.50 15.73
CA GLY A 80 -10.05 -2.73 16.14
C GLY A 80 -9.22 -2.15 15.00
N LEU A 81 -9.74 -2.11 13.76
CA LEU A 81 -9.06 -1.41 12.67
C LEU A 81 -9.11 0.11 12.90
N ASP A 82 -7.95 0.76 12.87
CA ASP A 82 -7.87 2.21 13.11
C ASP A 82 -8.35 3.01 11.91
N ARG A 83 -7.79 2.69 10.73
CA ARG A 83 -7.99 3.48 9.51
C ARG A 83 -7.81 2.68 8.23
N VAL A 84 -8.32 3.25 7.14
CA VAL A 84 -8.18 2.69 5.79
C VAL A 84 -7.56 3.68 4.81
N SER A 85 -6.90 3.14 3.79
CA SER A 85 -6.47 3.85 2.60
C SER A 85 -7.15 3.22 1.38
N VAL A 86 -7.98 3.96 0.67
CA VAL A 86 -8.71 3.47 -0.49
C VAL A 86 -7.97 3.84 -1.77
N SER A 87 -7.68 2.86 -2.63
CA SER A 87 -7.11 3.11 -3.95
C SER A 87 -8.21 3.59 -4.91
N LEU A 88 -8.08 4.82 -5.41
CA LEU A 88 -9.01 5.42 -6.37
C LEU A 88 -8.21 6.31 -7.34
N ASP A 89 -8.00 5.80 -8.55
CA ASP A 89 -7.17 6.49 -9.54
C ASP A 89 -7.95 7.48 -10.41
N THR A 90 -9.29 7.42 -10.43
CA THR A 90 -10.11 8.31 -11.28
C THR A 90 -11.54 8.37 -10.76
N LEU A 91 -12.16 9.54 -10.92
CA LEU A 91 -13.58 9.80 -10.69
C LEU A 91 -14.40 9.62 -11.97
N ARG A 92 -13.76 9.39 -13.13
CA ARG A 92 -14.43 9.20 -14.41
C ARG A 92 -14.79 7.72 -14.62
N PRO A 93 -16.09 7.35 -14.73
CA PRO A 93 -16.50 5.95 -14.84
C PRO A 93 -15.84 5.18 -15.98
N GLN A 94 -15.68 5.82 -17.14
CA GLN A 94 -15.08 5.18 -18.33
C GLN A 94 -13.59 4.90 -18.12
N ARG A 95 -12.85 5.83 -17.50
CA ARG A 95 -11.43 5.61 -17.14
C ARG A 95 -11.34 4.51 -16.08
N PHE A 96 -12.20 4.55 -15.05
CA PHE A 96 -12.22 3.51 -14.02
C PHE A 96 -12.40 2.12 -14.61
N GLU A 97 -13.38 1.95 -15.50
CA GLU A 97 -13.66 0.66 -16.14
C GLU A 97 -12.49 0.21 -17.04
N GLN A 98 -11.86 1.13 -17.78
CA GLN A 98 -10.68 0.81 -18.59
C GLN A 98 -9.51 0.33 -17.72
N LEU A 99 -9.24 1.02 -16.60
CA LEU A 99 -8.12 0.71 -15.72
C LEU A 99 -8.34 -0.60 -14.94
N THR A 100 -9.50 -0.74 -14.32
CA THR A 100 -9.81 -1.87 -13.43
C THR A 100 -10.41 -3.07 -14.15
N ARG A 101 -10.81 -2.90 -15.42
CA ARG A 101 -11.57 -3.86 -16.24
C ARG A 101 -12.93 -4.23 -15.65
N ARG A 102 -13.46 -3.41 -14.74
CA ARG A 102 -14.74 -3.62 -14.07
C ARG A 102 -15.45 -2.30 -13.86
N ASN A 103 -16.74 -2.24 -14.16
CA ASN A 103 -17.56 -1.08 -13.85
C ASN A 103 -18.06 -1.14 -12.39
N ARG A 104 -17.21 -0.76 -11.43
CA ARG A 104 -17.48 -0.84 -9.97
C ARG A 104 -17.19 0.47 -9.22
N LEU A 105 -17.05 1.59 -9.94
CA LEU A 105 -16.80 2.89 -9.33
C LEU A 105 -17.88 3.25 -8.29
N PRO A 106 -19.19 3.06 -8.55
CA PRO A 106 -20.21 3.37 -7.55
C PRO A 106 -19.97 2.69 -6.20
N GLU A 107 -19.59 1.41 -6.19
CA GLU A 107 -19.32 0.68 -4.95
C GLU A 107 -18.05 1.13 -4.24
N VAL A 108 -17.05 1.63 -4.98
CA VAL A 108 -15.87 2.25 -4.37
C VAL A 108 -16.26 3.54 -3.67
N LEU A 109 -17.08 4.38 -4.31
CA LEU A 109 -17.55 5.64 -3.73
C LEU A 109 -18.42 5.38 -2.48
N GLU A 110 -19.34 4.43 -2.54
CA GLU A 110 -20.12 3.97 -1.38
C GLU A 110 -19.21 3.45 -0.25
N GLY A 111 -18.14 2.74 -0.59
CA GLY A 111 -17.15 2.26 0.38
C GLY A 111 -16.40 3.39 1.08
N ILE A 112 -16.03 4.44 0.34
CA ILE A 112 -15.36 5.63 0.88
C ILE A 112 -16.32 6.38 1.82
N ASP A 113 -17.58 6.57 1.42
CA ASP A 113 -18.60 7.21 2.25
C ASP A 113 -18.82 6.43 3.56
N ALA A 114 -18.97 5.10 3.47
CA ALA A 114 -19.12 4.24 4.64
C ALA A 114 -17.91 4.27 5.59
N ALA A 115 -16.68 4.38 5.06
CA ALA A 115 -15.49 4.51 5.89
C ALA A 115 -15.39 5.88 6.57
N ALA A 116 -15.80 6.94 5.87
CA ALA A 116 -15.82 8.30 6.42
C ALA A 116 -16.82 8.43 7.57
N GLU A 117 -17.98 7.79 7.45
CA GLU A 117 -19.04 7.76 8.46
C GLU A 117 -18.73 6.77 9.60
N GLY A 118 -18.19 5.59 9.27
CA GLY A 118 -17.96 4.45 10.16
C GLY A 118 -16.77 4.57 11.11
N GLY A 119 -16.17 5.76 11.24
CA GLY A 119 -15.11 6.04 12.22
C GLY A 119 -13.72 5.51 11.86
N LEU A 120 -13.50 5.01 10.63
CA LEU A 120 -12.19 4.58 10.13
C LEU A 120 -11.33 5.80 9.75
N LYS A 121 -10.90 6.57 10.76
CA LYS A 121 -10.22 7.86 10.59
C LYS A 121 -8.77 7.82 11.13
N PRO A 122 -7.82 8.51 10.48
CA PRO A 122 -7.99 9.32 9.26
C PRO A 122 -8.17 8.47 7.99
N LEU A 123 -9.13 8.84 7.15
CA LEU A 123 -9.38 8.22 5.85
C LEU A 123 -8.41 8.78 4.81
N LYS A 124 -7.79 7.90 4.02
CA LYS A 124 -6.87 8.28 2.95
C LYS A 124 -7.36 7.77 1.61
N ILE A 125 -7.16 8.55 0.56
CA ILE A 125 -7.40 8.13 -0.82
C ILE A 125 -6.05 8.13 -1.53
N ASN A 126 -5.61 6.98 -2.03
CA ASN A 126 -4.37 6.87 -2.78
C ASN A 126 -4.70 6.88 -4.27
N THR A 127 -4.03 7.75 -5.03
CA THR A 127 -4.21 7.89 -6.48
C THR A 127 -2.85 7.83 -7.14
N VAL A 128 -2.62 6.83 -7.99
CA VAL A 128 -1.46 6.80 -8.88
C VAL A 128 -1.72 7.72 -10.06
N VAL A 129 -0.89 8.76 -10.21
CA VAL A 129 -1.07 9.77 -11.26
C VAL A 129 -0.27 9.37 -12.50
N MET A 130 -0.96 9.29 -13.63
CA MET A 130 -0.45 8.87 -14.92
C MET A 130 -0.73 9.96 -15.96
N ARG A 131 0.33 10.40 -16.65
CA ARG A 131 0.26 11.45 -17.66
C ARG A 131 -0.67 11.08 -18.81
N GLY A 132 -1.50 12.02 -19.24
CA GLY A 132 -2.46 11.84 -20.33
C GLY A 132 -3.59 10.87 -20.00
N TYR A 133 -3.79 10.53 -18.71
CA TYR A 133 -4.82 9.59 -18.28
C TYR A 133 -5.72 10.17 -17.21
N ASN A 134 -5.16 10.50 -16.04
CA ASN A 134 -5.89 11.05 -14.88
C ASN A 134 -5.20 12.27 -14.26
N ASP A 135 -4.16 12.78 -14.91
CA ASP A 135 -3.41 13.98 -14.49
C ASP A 135 -4.24 15.27 -14.58
N ASP A 136 -5.35 15.23 -15.32
CA ASP A 136 -6.36 16.29 -15.36
C ASP A 136 -7.34 16.26 -14.16
N GLU A 137 -7.31 15.23 -13.31
CA GLU A 137 -8.25 15.06 -12.18
C GLU A 137 -7.66 15.46 -10.81
N LEU A 138 -6.46 16.06 -10.76
CA LEU A 138 -5.78 16.40 -9.50
C LEU A 138 -6.65 17.30 -8.59
N THR A 139 -7.29 18.32 -9.15
CA THR A 139 -8.18 19.20 -8.36
C THR A 139 -9.44 18.48 -7.93
N ASP A 140 -10.09 17.76 -8.85
CA ASP A 140 -11.32 17.02 -8.60
C ASP A 140 -11.14 15.99 -7.47
N LEU A 141 -9.99 15.32 -7.43
CA LEU A 141 -9.65 14.33 -6.40
C LEU A 141 -9.39 14.97 -5.03
N ILE A 142 -8.75 16.15 -4.98
CA ILE A 142 -8.60 16.91 -3.73
C ILE A 142 -9.97 17.33 -3.19
N ASP A 143 -10.81 17.91 -4.05
CA ASP A 143 -12.14 18.39 -3.67
C ASP A 143 -13.01 17.22 -3.18
N PHE A 144 -13.01 16.12 -3.93
CA PHE A 144 -13.72 14.89 -3.56
C PHE A 144 -13.30 14.35 -2.18
N ALA A 145 -11.98 14.31 -1.91
CA ALA A 145 -11.45 13.84 -0.64
C ALA A 145 -11.80 14.79 0.51
N ARG A 146 -11.64 16.11 0.28
CA ARG A 146 -11.95 17.17 1.26
C ARG A 146 -13.39 17.09 1.72
N ASP A 147 -14.33 16.94 0.81
CA ASP A 147 -15.76 16.88 1.10
C ASP A 147 -16.16 15.70 2.01
N ARG A 148 -15.28 14.68 2.09
CA ARG A 148 -15.44 13.47 2.92
C ARG A 148 -14.54 13.45 4.15
N GLY A 149 -13.82 14.54 4.43
CA GLY A 149 -12.83 14.59 5.51
C GLY A 149 -11.69 13.58 5.32
N ALA A 150 -11.38 13.23 4.07
CA ALA A 150 -10.29 12.35 3.68
C ALA A 150 -9.07 13.17 3.21
N GLU A 151 -7.89 12.57 3.31
CA GLU A 151 -6.65 13.11 2.73
C GLU A 151 -6.33 12.33 1.44
N VAL A 152 -6.28 13.01 0.30
CA VAL A 152 -5.76 12.41 -0.94
C VAL A 152 -4.23 12.37 -0.92
N ARG A 153 -3.68 11.28 -1.44
CA ARG A 153 -2.26 11.05 -1.64
C ARG A 153 -2.00 10.69 -3.08
N PHE A 154 -1.40 11.62 -3.80
CA PHE A 154 -0.93 11.39 -5.15
C PHE A 154 0.37 10.61 -5.12
N ILE A 155 0.48 9.59 -5.97
CA ILE A 155 1.63 8.70 -6.05
C ILE A 155 2.18 8.80 -7.45
N GLU A 156 3.47 9.08 -7.59
CA GLU A 156 4.14 9.01 -8.88
C GLU A 156 4.09 7.59 -9.43
N TYR A 157 3.73 7.42 -10.70
CA TYR A 157 3.67 6.11 -11.32
C TYR A 157 5.03 5.39 -11.24
N MET A 158 5.02 4.21 -10.61
CA MET A 158 6.23 3.42 -10.30
C MET A 158 6.42 2.27 -11.27
N ASP A 159 7.69 1.96 -11.54
CA ASP A 159 8.17 0.82 -12.32
C ASP A 159 8.32 -0.46 -11.48
N VAL A 160 7.37 -0.73 -10.58
CA VAL A 160 7.35 -1.94 -9.75
C VAL A 160 6.63 -3.09 -10.47
N GLY A 161 6.77 -4.30 -9.94
CA GLY A 161 6.14 -5.47 -10.53
C GLY A 161 4.62 -5.29 -10.70
N GLY A 162 4.12 -5.64 -11.89
CA GLY A 162 2.72 -5.41 -12.29
C GLY A 162 2.48 -4.15 -13.13
N ALA A 163 3.39 -3.17 -13.14
CA ALA A 163 3.29 -1.95 -13.95
C ALA A 163 3.73 -2.18 -15.41
N THR A 164 3.01 -3.03 -16.15
CA THR A 164 3.41 -3.46 -17.52
C THR A 164 3.35 -2.37 -18.59
N GLN A 165 2.71 -1.23 -18.30
CA GLN A 165 2.56 -0.10 -19.21
C GLN A 165 3.35 1.14 -18.72
N TRP A 166 4.23 0.95 -17.74
CA TRP A 166 5.02 2.05 -17.21
C TRP A 166 6.04 2.55 -18.24
N SER A 167 6.21 3.87 -18.30
CA SER A 167 7.30 4.54 -19.00
C SER A 167 7.67 5.83 -18.25
N ASN A 168 8.88 6.35 -18.45
CA ASN A 168 9.29 7.62 -17.84
C ASN A 168 8.38 8.79 -18.28
N GLU A 169 7.90 8.76 -19.52
CA GLU A 169 7.01 9.79 -20.09
C GLU A 169 5.63 9.79 -19.43
N ALA A 170 5.18 8.63 -18.91
CA ALA A 170 3.92 8.50 -18.19
C ALA A 170 3.98 9.03 -16.75
N VAL A 171 5.17 9.32 -16.22
CA VAL A 171 5.36 9.84 -14.86
C VAL A 171 5.01 11.33 -14.83
N VAL A 172 4.09 11.70 -13.95
CA VAL A 172 3.87 13.12 -13.56
C VAL A 172 4.62 13.33 -12.25
N SER A 173 5.62 14.21 -12.26
CA SER A 173 6.45 14.44 -11.08
C SER A 173 5.72 15.28 -10.02
N ARG A 174 6.15 15.19 -8.76
CA ARG A 174 5.68 16.09 -7.69
C ARG A 174 5.77 17.57 -8.07
N HIS A 175 6.82 17.96 -8.79
CA HIS A 175 6.98 19.35 -9.24
C HIS A 175 5.84 19.76 -10.19
N GLU A 176 5.49 18.91 -11.15
CA GLU A 176 4.40 19.17 -12.09
C GLU A 176 3.03 19.13 -11.41
N MET A 177 2.80 18.18 -10.49
CA MET A 177 1.58 18.13 -9.70
C MET A 177 1.40 19.41 -8.88
N LEU A 178 2.45 19.87 -8.18
CA LEU A 178 2.41 21.10 -7.41
C LEU A 178 2.20 22.34 -8.30
N SER A 179 2.82 22.39 -9.48
CA SER A 179 2.60 23.47 -10.45
C SER A 179 1.13 23.55 -10.84
N THR A 180 0.55 22.43 -11.29
CA THR A 180 -0.85 22.32 -11.72
C THR A 180 -1.81 22.71 -10.60
N LEU A 181 -1.58 22.20 -9.38
CA LEU A 181 -2.40 22.52 -8.22
C LEU A 181 -2.28 23.99 -7.81
N SER A 182 -1.08 24.58 -7.94
CA SER A 182 -0.86 25.99 -7.57
C SER A 182 -1.55 26.98 -8.51
N GLU A 183 -1.73 26.62 -9.78
CA GLU A 183 -2.49 27.43 -10.74
C GLU A 183 -3.96 27.55 -10.36
N GLN A 184 -4.52 26.52 -9.72
CA GLN A 184 -5.93 26.45 -9.35
C GLN A 184 -6.19 26.92 -7.91
N TYR A 185 -5.36 26.50 -6.96
CA TYR A 185 -5.55 26.78 -5.53
C TYR A 185 -4.68 27.92 -5.00
N GLY A 186 -3.79 28.48 -5.82
CA GLY A 186 -2.83 29.49 -5.39
C GLY A 186 -1.64 28.90 -4.60
N PRO A 187 -1.00 29.69 -3.71
CA PRO A 187 0.17 29.24 -2.96
C PRO A 187 -0.06 27.97 -2.14
N ILE A 188 0.84 26.99 -2.30
CA ILE A 188 0.84 25.72 -1.57
C ILE A 188 2.00 25.70 -0.59
N THR A 189 1.73 25.33 0.67
CA THR A 189 2.75 25.33 1.73
C THR A 189 3.08 23.90 2.17
N PRO A 190 4.37 23.50 2.23
CA PRO A 190 4.76 22.20 2.80
C PRO A 190 4.41 22.10 4.29
N VAL A 191 3.89 20.95 4.70
CA VAL A 191 3.68 20.59 6.11
C VAL A 191 4.96 19.95 6.64
N LYS A 192 5.53 20.49 7.72
CA LYS A 192 6.71 19.90 8.35
C LYS A 192 6.31 18.67 9.15
N GLU A 193 6.73 17.49 8.71
CA GLU A 193 6.61 16.25 9.48
C GLU A 193 7.97 15.83 10.07
N LEU A 194 7.93 15.18 11.24
CA LEU A 194 9.12 14.68 11.94
C LEU A 194 9.30 13.16 11.77
N ASN A 195 8.43 12.49 11.02
CA ASN A 195 8.39 11.03 10.89
C ASN A 195 8.88 10.56 9.50
N SER A 196 9.17 9.26 9.38
CA SER A 196 9.61 8.58 8.14
C SER A 196 8.48 8.36 7.11
N ALA A 197 7.44 9.21 7.11
CA ALA A 197 6.29 9.01 6.23
C ALA A 197 6.69 9.12 4.74
N PRO A 198 6.25 8.20 3.87
CA PRO A 198 6.54 8.25 2.44
C PRO A 198 6.01 9.48 1.68
N ALA A 199 5.00 10.14 2.23
CA ALA A 199 4.29 11.22 1.55
C ALA A 199 4.75 12.57 2.11
N ASP A 200 5.24 13.44 1.25
CA ASP A 200 5.36 14.84 1.57
C ASP A 200 3.96 15.44 1.60
N ARG A 201 3.61 16.12 2.69
CA ARG A 201 2.28 16.73 2.85
C ARG A 201 2.32 18.22 2.59
N PHE A 202 1.22 18.73 2.06
CA PHE A 202 1.06 20.11 1.64
C PHE A 202 -0.30 20.63 2.09
N THR A 203 -0.36 21.91 2.45
CA THR A 203 -1.60 22.60 2.80
C THR A 203 -1.94 23.65 1.75
N LEU A 204 -3.23 23.70 1.40
CA LEU A 204 -3.85 24.78 0.63
C LEU A 204 -4.21 25.96 1.56
N LEU A 205 -4.59 27.09 0.97
CA LEU A 205 -4.96 28.31 1.70
C LEU A 205 -6.19 28.13 2.60
N ASP A 206 -7.12 27.26 2.22
CA ASP A 206 -8.32 26.93 3.00
C ASP A 206 -8.05 25.94 4.15
N GLY A 207 -6.80 25.49 4.30
CA GLY A 207 -6.38 24.51 5.31
C GLY A 207 -6.51 23.05 4.87
N THR A 208 -6.95 22.78 3.64
CA THR A 208 -7.02 21.42 3.09
C THR A 208 -5.62 20.83 2.97
N ILE A 209 -5.43 19.61 3.45
CA ILE A 209 -4.16 18.89 3.39
C ILE A 209 -4.25 17.75 2.38
N PHE A 210 -3.22 17.64 1.54
CA PHE A 210 -3.00 16.50 0.64
C PHE A 210 -1.53 16.05 0.71
N GLY A 211 -1.25 14.86 0.19
CA GLY A 211 0.10 14.30 0.13
C GLY A 211 0.56 14.00 -1.29
N ILE A 212 1.87 14.04 -1.52
CA ILE A 212 2.52 13.50 -2.72
C ILE A 212 3.62 12.52 -2.33
N ILE A 213 3.61 11.32 -2.91
CA ILE A 213 4.63 10.30 -2.76
C ILE A 213 5.49 10.31 -4.03
N SER A 214 6.69 10.90 -3.93
CA SER A 214 7.66 11.00 -5.02
C SER A 214 8.48 9.72 -5.24
N SER A 215 7.78 8.60 -5.38
CA SER A 215 8.39 7.27 -5.45
C SER A 215 9.37 7.07 -6.60
N THR A 216 9.24 7.83 -7.69
CA THR A 216 9.99 7.61 -8.93
C THR A 216 11.09 8.65 -9.12
N THR A 217 10.80 9.93 -8.83
CA THR A 217 11.70 11.06 -9.07
C THR A 217 12.53 11.45 -7.85
N GLN A 218 12.01 11.24 -6.63
CA GLN A 218 12.73 11.52 -5.38
C GLN A 218 12.55 10.38 -4.35
N PRO A 219 13.14 9.19 -4.60
CA PRO A 219 13.01 8.05 -3.71
C PRO A 219 13.49 8.32 -2.27
N PHE A 220 12.87 7.64 -1.32
CA PHE A 220 13.09 7.78 0.12
C PHE A 220 13.61 6.48 0.75
N CYS A 221 14.46 5.73 0.03
CA CYS A 221 14.95 4.42 0.50
C CYS A 221 15.78 4.56 1.79
N ARG A 222 16.55 5.66 1.94
CA ARG A 222 17.39 5.94 3.12
C ARG A 222 16.66 5.92 4.46
N SER A 223 15.40 6.34 4.49
CA SER A 223 14.58 6.38 5.71
C SER A 223 13.52 5.29 5.73
N CYS A 224 13.55 4.33 4.79
CA CYS A 224 12.54 3.28 4.69
C CYS A 224 12.74 2.24 5.78
N ASP A 225 11.79 2.16 6.70
CA ASP A 225 11.72 1.23 7.84
C ASP A 225 10.78 0.03 7.59
N ARG A 226 10.31 -0.13 6.35
CA ARG A 226 9.27 -1.12 6.00
C ARG A 226 9.84 -2.44 5.50
N SER A 227 9.15 -3.52 5.85
CA SER A 227 9.23 -4.83 5.21
C SER A 227 7.83 -5.30 4.81
N ARG A 228 7.72 -6.46 4.17
CA ARG A 228 6.44 -7.03 3.75
C ARG A 228 6.44 -8.53 3.94
N LEU A 229 5.37 -9.05 4.53
CA LEU A 229 5.05 -10.47 4.57
C LEU A 229 3.92 -10.73 3.57
N THR A 230 4.13 -11.63 2.62
CA THR A 230 3.09 -12.07 1.68
C THR A 230 2.11 -13.03 2.34
N ALA A 231 0.94 -13.25 1.75
CA ALA A 231 -0.07 -14.14 2.34
C ALA A 231 0.38 -15.60 2.51
N ASP A 232 1.36 -16.06 1.74
CA ASP A 232 2.02 -17.37 1.85
C ASP A 232 3.25 -17.37 2.78
N GLY A 233 3.50 -16.25 3.47
CA GLY A 233 4.49 -16.11 4.53
C GLY A 233 5.95 -15.98 4.07
N ILE A 234 6.16 -15.46 2.86
CA ILE A 234 7.47 -15.04 2.40
C ILE A 234 7.70 -13.57 2.82
N TRP A 235 8.81 -13.33 3.49
CA TRP A 235 9.20 -12.03 4.02
C TRP A 235 10.18 -11.33 3.08
N TYR A 236 9.78 -10.15 2.60
CA TYR A 236 10.52 -9.29 1.68
C TYR A 236 10.91 -7.97 2.35
N LEU A 237 12.12 -7.50 2.07
CA LEU A 237 12.68 -6.27 2.66
C LEU A 237 12.48 -5.03 1.78
N CYS A 238 11.96 -5.20 0.57
CA CYS A 238 11.78 -4.15 -0.42
C CYS A 238 10.68 -4.51 -1.41
N LEU A 239 9.97 -3.51 -1.95
CA LEU A 239 9.01 -3.69 -3.04
C LEU A 239 9.68 -4.07 -4.39
N TYR A 240 10.99 -3.89 -4.48
CA TYR A 240 11.80 -4.23 -5.64
C TYR A 240 12.57 -5.56 -5.47
N ALA A 241 12.32 -6.29 -4.38
CA ALA A 241 13.06 -7.50 -4.08
C ALA A 241 12.68 -8.65 -5.05
N HIS A 242 13.68 -9.44 -5.45
CA HIS A 242 13.49 -10.60 -6.33
C HIS A 242 13.35 -11.93 -5.57
N SER A 243 13.62 -11.92 -4.27
CA SER A 243 13.55 -13.07 -3.37
C SER A 243 13.21 -12.59 -1.96
N GLY A 244 12.72 -13.52 -1.13
CA GLY A 244 12.40 -13.26 0.27
C GLY A 244 12.69 -14.49 1.13
N THR A 245 12.56 -14.33 2.44
CA THR A 245 12.79 -15.37 3.44
C THR A 245 11.49 -16.07 3.78
N ASP A 246 11.43 -17.40 3.68
CA ASP A 246 10.23 -18.17 4.01
C ASP A 246 10.09 -18.34 5.54
N LEU A 247 9.33 -17.44 6.17
CA LEU A 247 9.07 -17.49 7.62
C LEU A 247 7.95 -18.49 7.96
N ARG A 248 7.02 -18.75 7.03
CA ARG A 248 5.99 -19.78 7.19
C ARG A 248 6.63 -21.15 7.39
N LYS A 249 7.63 -21.49 6.58
CA LYS A 249 8.36 -22.75 6.69
C LYS A 249 9.00 -22.88 8.08
N SER A 250 9.76 -21.88 8.53
CA SER A 250 10.35 -21.87 9.87
C SER A 250 9.30 -22.09 10.95
N LEU A 251 8.18 -21.35 10.89
CA LEU A 251 7.08 -21.46 11.84
C LEU A 251 6.47 -22.87 11.86
N ARG A 252 6.18 -23.45 10.69
CA ARG A 252 5.55 -24.78 10.57
C ARG A 252 6.50 -25.94 10.88
N GLU A 253 7.81 -25.74 10.73
CA GLU A 253 8.83 -26.71 11.17
C GLU A 253 9.06 -26.67 12.69
N GLY A 254 8.35 -25.79 13.42
CA GLY A 254 8.36 -25.72 14.87
C GLY A 254 9.49 -24.87 15.43
N ALA A 255 9.99 -23.89 14.68
CA ALA A 255 10.93 -22.90 15.20
C ALA A 255 10.35 -22.21 16.44
N SER A 256 11.16 -22.04 17.48
CA SER A 256 10.74 -21.28 18.66
C SER A 256 10.63 -19.79 18.33
N ILE A 257 9.95 -19.01 19.19
CA ILE A 257 9.89 -17.55 19.08
C ILE A 257 11.31 -16.96 19.01
N GLY A 258 12.23 -17.46 19.84
CA GLY A 258 13.63 -17.02 19.84
C GLY A 258 14.35 -17.30 18.51
N ASP A 259 14.14 -18.47 17.91
CA ASP A 259 14.73 -18.81 16.61
C ASP A 259 14.22 -17.88 15.50
N LEU A 260 12.92 -17.58 15.49
CA LEU A 260 12.32 -16.65 14.53
C LEU A 260 12.85 -15.22 14.74
N GLN A 261 13.00 -14.78 15.99
CA GLN A 261 13.56 -13.48 16.31
C GLN A 261 15.00 -13.34 15.81
N ASP A 262 15.83 -14.34 16.03
CA ASP A 262 17.23 -14.33 15.60
C ASP A 262 17.35 -14.36 14.07
N GLN A 263 16.51 -15.16 13.40
CA GLN A 263 16.41 -15.17 11.94
C GLN A 263 16.04 -13.78 11.38
N ILE A 264 14.99 -13.16 11.94
CA ILE A 264 14.52 -11.83 11.51
C ILE A 264 15.57 -10.75 11.78
N LYS A 265 16.19 -10.73 12.97
CA LYS A 265 17.25 -9.78 13.31
C LYS A 265 18.42 -9.89 12.34
N SER A 266 18.90 -11.10 12.09
CA SER A 266 20.04 -11.35 11.19
C SER A 266 19.77 -10.80 9.80
N VAL A 267 18.62 -11.14 9.22
CA VAL A 267 18.24 -10.70 7.87
C VAL A 267 17.98 -9.19 7.82
N TRP A 268 17.36 -8.60 8.85
CA TRP A 268 17.11 -7.15 8.89
C TRP A 268 18.39 -6.32 9.04
N GLN A 269 19.36 -6.79 9.83
CA GLN A 269 20.65 -6.11 10.04
C GLN A 269 21.51 -6.10 8.77
N GLU A 270 21.35 -7.09 7.90
CA GLU A 270 22.04 -7.17 6.60
C GLU A 270 21.31 -6.39 5.48
N ARG A 271 20.15 -5.79 5.78
CA ARG A 271 19.33 -5.09 4.79
C ARG A 271 20.08 -3.90 4.16
N VAL A 272 20.33 -4.02 2.86
CA VAL A 272 20.93 -2.96 2.04
C VAL A 272 20.01 -2.50 0.90
N ASP A 273 18.76 -2.97 0.88
CA ASP A 273 17.79 -2.69 -0.17
C ASP A 273 17.56 -1.20 -0.41
N ARG A 274 17.76 -0.78 -1.66
CA ARG A 274 17.50 0.59 -2.14
C ARG A 274 16.90 0.59 -3.53
N GLY A 275 15.92 -0.28 -3.75
CA GLY A 275 15.37 -0.57 -5.07
C GLY A 275 15.02 0.67 -5.90
N ALA A 276 14.22 1.59 -5.36
CA ALA A 276 13.84 2.81 -6.09
C ALA A 276 15.03 3.75 -6.38
N GLU A 277 16.02 3.87 -5.47
CA GLU A 277 17.24 4.65 -5.72
C GLU A 277 18.12 3.99 -6.80
N MET A 278 18.26 2.66 -6.75
CA MET A 278 18.99 1.88 -7.76
C MET A 278 18.35 2.05 -9.14
N ARG A 279 17.02 1.92 -9.22
CA ARG A 279 16.24 2.14 -10.44
C ARG A 279 16.37 3.56 -10.96
N LEU A 280 16.38 4.57 -10.08
CA LEU A 280 16.63 5.95 -10.49
C LEU A 280 18.02 6.17 -11.08
N SER A 281 19.02 5.41 -10.64
CA SER A 281 20.37 5.48 -11.21
C SER A 281 20.52 4.75 -12.56
N GLU A 282 19.53 3.95 -12.96
CA GLU A 282 19.53 3.27 -14.26
C GLU A 282 19.15 4.24 -15.39
N GLY A 283 19.96 4.30 -16.45
CA GLY A 283 19.72 5.18 -17.59
C GLY A 283 18.55 4.74 -18.48
N GLN A 284 18.34 3.44 -18.63
CA GLN A 284 17.18 2.85 -19.32
C GLN A 284 16.50 1.85 -18.38
N ARG A 285 15.26 2.18 -17.99
CA ARG A 285 14.47 1.39 -17.05
C ARG A 285 13.59 0.40 -17.83
N GLU A 286 13.96 -0.87 -17.79
CA GLU A 286 13.13 -1.99 -18.26
C GLU A 286 12.18 -2.47 -17.15
N PRO A 287 11.08 -3.17 -17.45
CA PRO A 287 10.20 -3.75 -16.42
C PRO A 287 11.00 -4.56 -15.40
N LEU A 288 10.82 -4.27 -14.11
CA LEU A 288 11.61 -4.87 -13.02
C LEU A 288 11.63 -6.40 -13.07
N ILE A 289 10.46 -7.02 -13.27
CA ILE A 289 10.31 -8.47 -13.34
C ILE A 289 9.48 -8.81 -14.58
N PRO A 290 10.03 -9.55 -15.56
CA PRO A 290 9.30 -9.95 -16.74
C PRO A 290 8.06 -10.78 -16.39
N VAL A 291 6.96 -10.58 -17.13
CA VAL A 291 5.69 -11.28 -16.89
C VAL A 291 5.84 -12.80 -17.00
N GLN A 292 6.75 -13.29 -17.84
CA GLN A 292 7.05 -14.72 -17.98
C GLN A 292 7.57 -15.30 -16.65
N ARG A 293 8.55 -14.62 -16.02
CA ARG A 293 9.11 -15.05 -14.73
C ARG A 293 8.06 -15.04 -13.63
N LEU A 294 7.18 -14.03 -13.59
CA LEU A 294 6.09 -13.99 -12.62
C LEU A 294 5.14 -15.20 -12.73
N ARG A 295 4.91 -15.72 -13.94
CA ARG A 295 4.08 -16.92 -14.12
C ARG A 295 4.74 -18.20 -13.61
N GLU A 296 6.07 -18.23 -13.56
CA GLU A 296 6.86 -19.38 -13.11
C GLU A 296 7.15 -19.32 -11.60
N GLU A 297 7.06 -18.13 -10.99
CA GLU A 297 7.35 -17.87 -9.57
C GLU A 297 6.12 -17.27 -8.85
N PRO A 298 5.14 -18.10 -8.41
CA PRO A 298 3.90 -17.63 -7.79
C PRO A 298 4.09 -16.74 -6.55
N HIS A 299 5.09 -17.02 -5.72
CA HIS A 299 5.45 -16.22 -4.55
C HIS A 299 5.88 -14.80 -4.96
N LEU A 300 6.66 -14.68 -6.04
CA LEU A 300 7.09 -13.41 -6.58
C LEU A 300 5.93 -12.67 -7.29
N GLU A 301 5.01 -13.39 -7.94
CA GLU A 301 3.77 -12.81 -8.45
C GLU A 301 2.90 -12.23 -7.33
N MET A 302 2.81 -12.91 -6.19
CA MET A 302 2.10 -12.41 -5.00
C MET A 302 2.77 -11.13 -4.46
N HIS A 303 4.08 -11.16 -4.27
CA HIS A 303 4.85 -9.98 -3.87
C HIS A 303 4.61 -8.80 -4.83
N THR A 304 4.75 -9.01 -6.13
CA THR A 304 4.58 -7.92 -7.10
C THR A 304 3.15 -7.36 -7.16
N ARG A 305 2.12 -8.18 -6.91
CA ARG A 305 0.72 -7.75 -6.97
C ARG A 305 0.14 -7.20 -5.67
N GLY A 306 0.96 -6.98 -4.65
CA GLY A 306 0.44 -6.52 -3.35
C GLY A 306 -0.16 -7.63 -2.48
N GLY A 307 -0.13 -8.89 -2.93
CA GLY A 307 -0.58 -10.12 -2.25
C GLY A 307 0.13 -10.50 -0.95
#